data_AF-A0A8K0M227-F1
#
_entry.id   AF-A0A8K0M227-F1
#
_cell.length_a   1.000
_cell.length_b   1.000
_cell.length_c   1.000
_cell.angle_alpha   90.00
_cell.angle_beta   90.00
_cell.angle_gamma   90.00
#
_symmetry.space_group_name_H-M   'P 1'
#
loop_
_entity.id
_entity.type
_entity.pdbx_description
1 polymer ?
#
loop_
_entity_poly.entity_id
_entity_poly.type
_entity_poly.pdbx_seq_one_letter_code
_entity_poly.pdbx_strand_id
1 'polypeptide(L)'
;MPQMSCFAAYRPWFTLEQLANNPVTKHLAESKELRLFTWAGRDTHTTFMALPKPRGLMVLVTHEVIYFCSAKRLLFQLTDVRIADRLPELWSQKGNMKDMLQNVENWDPICRVAVEAIPKESLIGWKLL
;
A
#
# COMPACT_ATOMS: atom_id res chain seq x y z
N MET A 1 10.75 24.86 1.03
CA MET A 1 10.37 23.89 -0.02
C MET A 1 10.10 22.56 0.67
N PRO A 2 9.11 21.76 0.24
CA PRO A 2 8.87 20.43 0.79
C PRO A 2 10.11 19.53 0.64
N GLN A 3 10.36 18.61 1.57
CA GLN A 3 11.53 17.72 1.58
C GLN A 3 11.08 16.27 1.52
N MET A 4 11.35 15.60 0.39
CA MET A 4 11.05 14.18 0.17
C MET A 4 11.34 13.32 1.41
N SER A 5 10.30 12.64 1.92
CA SER A 5 10.40 11.74 3.07
C SER A 5 11.11 10.42 2.75
N CYS A 6 11.22 10.10 1.46
CA CYS A 6 11.73 8.82 0.94
C CYS A 6 10.83 7.62 1.27
N PHE A 7 9.57 7.91 1.57
CA PHE A 7 8.48 6.95 1.66
C PHE A 7 7.39 7.24 0.63
N ALA A 8 6.62 6.22 0.31
CA ALA A 8 5.37 6.34 -0.42
C ALA A 8 4.29 5.50 0.26
N ALA A 9 3.04 5.77 -0.07
CA ALA A 9 1.89 5.04 0.40
C ALA A 9 1.03 4.53 -0.76
N TYR A 10 0.73 3.23 -0.78
CA TYR A 10 -0.42 2.73 -1.51
C TYR A 10 -1.68 3.01 -0.70
N ARG A 11 -2.74 3.51 -1.33
CA ARG A 11 -3.98 3.91 -0.65
C ARG A 11 -5.28 3.42 -1.33
N PRO A 12 -5.44 2.13 -1.67
CA PRO A 12 -6.65 1.67 -2.33
C PRO A 12 -7.87 1.72 -1.41
N TRP A 13 -9.02 1.92 -2.06
CA TRP A 13 -10.34 1.71 -1.46
C TRP A 13 -11.17 0.86 -2.40
N PHE A 14 -11.82 -0.17 -1.86
CA PHE A 14 -12.72 -1.04 -2.62
C PHE A 14 -13.80 -1.61 -1.72
N THR A 15 -14.82 -2.21 -2.33
CA THR A 15 -16.00 -2.68 -1.59
C THR A 15 -15.73 -4.02 -0.88
N LEU A 16 -16.37 -4.25 0.27
CA LEU A 16 -16.14 -5.46 1.08
C LEU A 16 -16.57 -6.75 0.37
N GLU A 17 -17.36 -6.67 -0.69
CA GLU A 17 -17.77 -7.81 -1.52
C GLU A 17 -16.57 -8.55 -2.12
N GLN A 18 -15.46 -7.85 -2.39
CA GLN A 18 -14.22 -8.48 -2.85
C GLN A 18 -13.61 -9.47 -1.83
N LEU A 19 -13.95 -9.32 -0.55
CA LEU A 19 -13.46 -10.18 0.55
C LEU A 19 -14.45 -11.28 0.92
N ALA A 20 -15.72 -11.17 0.54
CA ALA A 20 -16.80 -12.01 1.06
C ALA A 20 -16.66 -13.50 0.69
N ASN A 21 -16.02 -13.78 -0.44
CA ASN A 21 -15.86 -15.16 -0.95
C ASN A 21 -14.61 -15.87 -0.43
N ASN A 22 -13.71 -15.18 0.27
CA ASN A 22 -12.48 -15.77 0.78
C ASN A 22 -12.62 -16.13 2.27
N PRO A 23 -12.41 -17.39 2.69
CA PRO A 23 -12.61 -17.81 4.09
C PRO A 23 -11.74 -17.06 5.10
N VAL A 24 -10.57 -16.56 4.68
CA VAL A 24 -9.65 -15.82 5.55
C VAL A 24 -10.15 -14.41 5.83
N THR A 25 -10.75 -13.73 4.84
CA THR A 25 -11.17 -12.33 4.94
C THR A 25 -12.69 -12.14 5.04
N LYS A 26 -13.49 -13.20 4.87
CA LYS A 26 -14.96 -13.17 4.92
C LYS A 26 -15.51 -12.50 6.18
N HIS A 27 -14.90 -12.77 7.33
CA HIS A 27 -15.28 -12.18 8.61
C HIS A 27 -15.18 -10.63 8.62
N LEU A 28 -14.33 -10.04 7.78
CA LEU A 28 -14.23 -8.60 7.59
C LEU A 28 -15.43 -8.04 6.82
N ALA A 29 -15.92 -8.77 5.80
CA ALA A 29 -17.07 -8.38 4.99
C ALA A 29 -18.40 -8.52 5.74
N GLU A 30 -18.46 -9.43 6.71
CA GLU A 30 -19.63 -9.71 7.55
C GLU A 30 -19.67 -8.89 8.84
N SER A 31 -18.56 -8.23 9.19
CA SER A 31 -18.46 -7.43 10.41
C SER A 31 -19.52 -6.31 10.42
N LYS A 32 -20.22 -6.19 11.55
CA LYS A 32 -21.17 -5.09 11.81
C LYS A 32 -20.50 -3.87 12.45
N GLU A 33 -19.26 -4.03 12.89
CA GLU A 33 -18.45 -2.99 13.54
C GLU A 33 -17.27 -2.61 12.65
N LEU A 34 -16.76 -1.39 12.86
CA LEU A 34 -15.50 -0.96 12.26
C LEU A 34 -14.38 -1.86 12.77
N ARG A 35 -13.57 -2.39 11.85
CA ARG A 35 -12.38 -3.16 12.20
C ARG A 35 -11.16 -2.43 11.68
N LEU A 36 -10.22 -2.17 12.59
CA LEU A 36 -8.94 -1.55 12.28
C LEU A 36 -7.84 -2.57 12.57
N PHE A 37 -7.04 -2.88 11.56
CA PHE A 37 -5.86 -3.74 11.69
C PHE A 37 -4.64 -2.95 11.28
N THR A 38 -3.56 -3.07 12.05
CA THR A 38 -2.29 -2.44 11.74
C THR A 38 -1.19 -3.47 11.90
N TRP A 39 -0.38 -3.64 10.86
CA TRP A 39 0.87 -4.39 10.91
C TRP A 39 2.02 -3.42 10.69
N ALA A 40 3.08 -3.57 11.49
CA ALA A 40 4.27 -2.76 11.41
C ALA A 40 5.49 -3.68 11.27
N GLY A 41 6.30 -3.41 10.26
CA GLY A 41 7.60 -4.03 10.04
C GLY A 41 8.70 -2.97 9.97
N ARG A 42 9.92 -3.41 9.65
CA ARG A 42 11.02 -2.50 9.37
C ARG A 42 10.73 -1.75 8.07
N ASP A 43 10.69 -0.42 8.14
CA ASP A 43 10.51 0.49 6.99
C ASP A 43 9.23 0.24 6.16
N THR A 44 8.24 -0.44 6.73
CA THR A 44 6.93 -0.67 6.12
C THR A 44 5.86 -0.78 7.19
N HIS A 45 4.71 -0.15 6.99
CA HIS A 45 3.53 -0.40 7.80
C HIS A 45 2.29 -0.49 6.91
N THR A 46 1.33 -1.33 7.31
CA THR A 46 0.03 -1.37 6.66
C THR A 46 -1.10 -1.24 7.66
N THR A 47 -2.11 -0.47 7.28
CA THR A 47 -3.32 -0.26 8.05
C THR A 47 -4.52 -0.58 7.18
N PHE A 48 -5.37 -1.47 7.66
CA PHE A 48 -6.65 -1.77 7.03
C PHE A 48 -7.78 -1.28 7.91
N MET A 49 -8.74 -0.59 7.29
CA MET A 49 -9.96 -0.19 7.94
C MET A 49 -11.15 -0.78 7.16
N ALA A 50 -11.75 -1.83 7.73
CA ALA A 50 -12.99 -2.41 7.22
C ALA A 50 -14.17 -1.65 7.81
N LEU A 51 -14.94 -1.02 6.93
CA LEU A 51 -16.03 -0.12 7.28
C LEU A 51 -17.37 -0.80 7.00
N PRO A 52 -18.20 -1.12 8.02
CA PRO A 52 -19.52 -1.72 7.81
C PRO A 52 -20.46 -0.79 7.03
N LYS A 53 -20.24 0.53 7.16
CA LYS A 53 -20.85 1.59 6.36
C LYS A 53 -19.71 2.54 5.96
N PRO A 54 -19.39 2.74 4.68
CA PRO A 54 -20.19 2.44 3.48
C PRO A 54 -19.97 1.04 2.85
N ARG A 55 -19.58 0.00 3.61
CA ARG A 55 -19.18 -1.33 3.10
C ARG A 55 -17.91 -1.30 2.25
N GLY A 56 -16.87 -0.62 2.75
CA GLY A 56 -15.57 -0.53 2.07
C GLY A 56 -14.41 -1.01 2.93
N LEU A 57 -13.35 -1.49 2.27
CA LEU A 57 -12.03 -1.63 2.85
C LEU A 57 -11.16 -0.47 2.37
N MET A 58 -10.64 0.31 3.31
CA MET A 58 -9.54 1.23 3.06
C MET A 58 -8.25 0.52 3.45
N VAL A 59 -7.27 0.55 2.55
CA VAL A 59 -5.93 -0.01 2.77
C VAL A 59 -4.92 1.12 2.66
N LEU A 60 -3.99 1.19 3.60
CA LEU A 60 -2.80 2.02 3.52
C LEU A 60 -1.59 1.10 3.63
N VAL A 61 -0.67 1.13 2.67
CA VAL A 61 0.64 0.46 2.78
C VAL A 61 1.70 1.52 2.57
N THR A 62 2.35 1.94 3.64
CA THR A 62 3.48 2.84 3.57
C THR A 62 4.76 2.03 3.46
N HIS A 63 5.63 2.37 2.52
CA HIS A 63 6.88 1.66 2.27
C HIS A 63 7.98 2.63 1.87
N GLU A 64 9.22 2.24 2.12
CA GLU A 64 10.38 2.99 1.66
C GLU A 64 10.43 3.04 0.12
N VAL A 65 10.90 4.16 -0.39
CA VAL A 65 11.12 4.40 -1.81
C VAL A 65 12.51 4.95 -2.03
N ILE A 66 13.33 4.19 -2.76
CA ILE A 66 14.75 4.49 -3.04
C ILE A 66 14.91 5.60 -4.11
N TYR A 67 13.84 6.29 -4.54
CA TYR A 67 14.00 7.40 -5.47
C TYR A 67 14.72 8.57 -4.78
N PHE A 68 16.00 8.73 -5.10
CA PHE A 68 16.79 9.96 -4.91
C PHE A 68 16.92 10.51 -3.47
N CYS A 69 16.65 9.73 -2.42
CA CYS A 69 17.04 10.13 -1.05
C CYS A 69 18.57 10.23 -0.88
N SER A 70 19.29 9.50 -1.71
CA SER A 70 20.75 9.43 -1.77
C SER A 70 21.39 10.54 -2.61
N ALA A 71 20.85 11.76 -2.55
CA ALA A 71 21.70 12.95 -2.64
C ALA A 71 22.55 13.17 -1.37
N LYS A 72 22.70 12.15 -0.51
CA LYS A 72 23.90 11.96 0.31
C LYS A 72 24.44 10.54 0.19
N ARG A 73 25.63 10.48 -0.42
CA ARG A 73 26.75 9.53 -0.21
C ARG A 73 26.58 8.10 -0.73
N LEU A 74 27.34 7.81 -1.81
CA LEU A 74 28.18 6.61 -1.99
C LEU A 74 27.73 5.40 -2.83
N LEU A 75 26.62 5.40 -3.56
CA LEU A 75 26.33 4.30 -4.51
C LEU A 75 25.86 4.82 -5.87
N PHE A 76 26.80 5.44 -6.59
CA PHE A 76 26.71 5.69 -8.04
C PHE A 76 27.62 4.70 -8.75
N GLN A 77 27.32 3.41 -8.63
CA GLN A 77 27.86 2.37 -9.50
C GLN A 77 27.05 1.11 -9.25
N LEU A 78 26.58 0.50 -10.33
CA LEU A 78 25.88 -0.78 -10.43
C LEU A 78 24.34 -0.70 -10.57
N THR A 79 23.96 -0.80 -11.85
CA THR A 79 22.86 -1.62 -12.41
C THR A 79 21.40 -1.20 -12.14
N ASP A 80 20.72 -0.86 -13.24
CA ASP A 80 19.25 -0.93 -13.48
C ASP A 80 18.31 -0.28 -12.45
N VAL A 81 18.72 0.86 -11.87
CA VAL A 81 17.80 1.69 -11.09
C VAL A 81 16.85 2.40 -12.04
N ARG A 82 15.59 1.95 -12.07
CA ARG A 82 14.48 2.64 -12.75
C ARG A 82 14.46 4.09 -12.29
N ILE A 83 14.80 5.01 -13.18
CA ILE A 83 14.78 6.44 -12.89
C ILE A 83 13.31 6.89 -12.92
N ALA A 84 12.66 6.95 -11.75
CA ALA A 84 11.46 7.76 -11.62
C ALA A 84 11.93 9.16 -11.23
N ASP A 85 12.11 10.00 -12.24
CA ASP A 85 12.25 11.45 -12.08
C ASP A 85 11.16 12.01 -11.16
N ARG A 86 11.34 13.25 -10.69
CA ARG A 86 10.46 14.02 -9.79
C ARG A 86 9.02 14.13 -10.32
N LEU A 87 8.28 13.02 -10.28
CA LEU A 87 6.87 12.99 -10.62
C LEU A 87 6.14 13.82 -9.55
N PRO A 88 5.27 14.75 -9.97
CA PRO A 88 4.50 15.57 -9.04
C PRO A 88 3.66 14.70 -8.13
N GLU A 89 3.34 15.23 -6.96
CA GLU A 89 2.41 14.62 -6.02
C GLU A 89 1.04 14.49 -6.69
N LEU A 90 0.73 13.30 -7.21
CA LEU A 90 -0.48 13.03 -7.97
C LEU A 90 -1.38 12.09 -7.19
N TRP A 91 -2.54 12.62 -6.79
CA TRP A 91 -3.59 11.88 -6.09
C TRP A 91 -4.20 10.75 -6.91
N SER A 92 -3.91 10.68 -8.21
CA SER A 92 -4.44 9.72 -9.19
C SER A 92 -3.38 8.81 -9.80
N GLN A 93 -2.13 8.84 -9.32
CA GLN A 93 -1.07 7.99 -9.85
C GLN A 93 -1.37 6.52 -9.58
N LYS A 94 -1.43 5.72 -10.64
CA LYS A 94 -1.64 4.26 -10.54
C LYS A 94 -0.47 3.62 -9.81
N GLY A 95 -0.78 2.76 -8.84
CA GLY A 95 0.21 1.94 -8.16
C GLY A 95 0.53 0.65 -8.92
N ASN A 96 1.57 -0.04 -8.47
CA ASN A 96 2.00 -1.33 -9.01
C ASN A 96 1.65 -2.44 -8.02
N MET A 97 0.77 -3.36 -8.42
CA MET A 97 0.33 -4.46 -7.57
C MET A 97 1.48 -5.40 -7.19
N LYS A 98 2.41 -5.66 -8.11
CA LYS A 98 3.55 -6.55 -7.86
C LYS A 98 4.44 -5.99 -6.74
N ASP A 99 4.71 -4.69 -6.77
CA ASP A 99 5.54 -4.01 -5.78
C ASP A 99 4.80 -3.94 -4.42
N MET A 100 3.49 -3.65 -4.44
CA MET A 100 2.66 -3.68 -3.23
C MET A 100 2.66 -5.06 -2.55
N LEU A 101 2.56 -6.14 -3.34
CA LEU A 101 2.59 -7.51 -2.83
C LEU A 101 3.94 -7.91 -2.21
N GLN A 102 5.04 -7.38 -2.73
CA GLN A 102 6.36 -7.60 -2.13
C GLN A 102 6.48 -6.95 -0.75
N ASN A 103 5.88 -5.78 -0.54
CA ASN A 103 5.89 -5.09 0.77
C ASN A 103 5.16 -5.87 1.88
N VAL A 104 4.27 -6.79 1.52
CA VAL A 104 3.50 -7.62 2.48
C VAL A 104 3.83 -9.11 2.35
N GLU A 105 4.99 -9.44 1.75
CA GLU A 105 5.42 -10.83 1.60
C GLU A 105 5.69 -11.46 2.97
N ASN A 106 5.16 -12.67 3.20
CA ASN A 106 5.24 -13.39 4.47
C ASN A 106 4.59 -12.66 5.68
N TRP A 107 3.73 -11.68 5.44
CA TRP A 107 2.91 -11.07 6.49
C TRP A 107 1.70 -11.95 6.82
N ASP A 108 0.91 -11.52 7.81
CA ASP A 108 -0.33 -12.18 8.22
C ASP A 108 -1.21 -12.56 7.00
N PRO A 109 -1.78 -13.78 6.94
CA PRO A 109 -2.62 -14.20 5.83
C PRO A 109 -3.79 -13.27 5.52
N ILE A 110 -4.39 -12.64 6.53
CA ILE A 110 -5.46 -11.63 6.34
C ILE A 110 -4.90 -10.43 5.58
N CYS A 111 -3.69 -9.96 5.97
CA CYS A 111 -2.99 -8.89 5.26
C CYS A 111 -2.77 -9.27 3.80
N ARG A 112 -2.13 -10.42 3.58
CA ARG A 112 -1.70 -10.86 2.25
C ARG A 112 -2.88 -11.07 1.29
N VAL A 113 -3.95 -11.71 1.77
CA VAL A 113 -5.15 -12.01 0.97
C VAL A 113 -5.95 -10.74 0.66
N ALA A 114 -6.08 -9.80 1.61
CA ALA A 114 -6.81 -8.57 1.36
C ALA A 114 -6.09 -7.65 0.37
N VAL A 115 -4.74 -7.62 0.37
CA VAL A 115 -3.99 -6.90 -0.67
C VAL A 115 -4.21 -7.54 -2.05
N GLU A 116 -4.25 -8.86 -2.13
CA GLU A 116 -4.57 -9.61 -3.35
C GLU A 116 -5.96 -9.30 -3.92
N ALA A 117 -6.92 -8.97 -3.05
CA ALA A 117 -8.29 -8.65 -3.42
C ALA A 117 -8.46 -7.22 -3.97
N ILE A 118 -7.42 -6.39 -3.95
CA ILE A 118 -7.50 -5.00 -4.44
C ILE A 118 -7.74 -4.99 -5.96
N PRO A 119 -8.83 -4.35 -6.44
CA PRO A 119 -9.04 -4.13 -7.86
C PRO A 119 -7.95 -3.23 -8.45
N LYS A 120 -7.43 -3.58 -9.63
CA LYS A 120 -6.28 -2.90 -10.27
C LYS A 120 -6.53 -1.41 -10.50
N GLU A 121 -7.78 -1.04 -10.77
CA GLU A 121 -8.26 0.31 -11.00
C GLU A 121 -8.29 1.17 -9.73
N SER A 122 -8.40 0.55 -8.55
CA SER A 122 -8.45 1.23 -7.25
C SER A 122 -7.06 1.48 -6.66
N LEU A 123 -6.02 0.83 -7.21
CA LEU A 123 -4.67 0.91 -6.68
C LEU A 123 -4.01 2.23 -7.05
N ILE A 124 -3.88 3.10 -6.04
CA ILE A 124 -3.20 4.39 -6.13
C ILE A 124 -1.90 4.31 -5.33
N GLY A 125 -0.79 4.72 -5.93
CA GLY A 125 0.52 4.85 -5.28
C GLY A 125 0.92 6.32 -5.17
N TRP A 126 1.14 6.80 -3.95
CA TRP A 126 1.36 8.21 -3.63
C TRP A 126 2.70 8.43 -2.94
N LYS A 127 3.53 9.37 -3.43
CA LYS A 127 4.81 9.73 -2.80
C LYS A 127 4.58 10.73 -1.65
N LEU A 128 5.24 10.52 -0.52
CA LEU A 128 5.15 11.39 0.66
C LEU A 128 6.28 12.43 0.64
N LEU A 129 5.91 13.72 0.63
CA LEU A 129 6.82 14.89 0.70
C LEU A 129 7.17 15.30 2.13
#